data_AF-A0A3D0KDH1-F1
#
_entry.id   AF-A0A3D0KDH1-F1
#
_cell.length_a   1.000
_cell.length_b   1.000
_cell.length_c   1.000
_cell.angle_alpha   90.00
_cell.angle_beta   90.00
_cell.angle_gamma   90.00
#
_symmetry.space_group_name_H-M   'P 1'
#
loop_
_entity.id
_entity.type
_entity.pdbx_description
1 polymer ?
#
loop_
_entity_poly.entity_id
_entity_poly.type
_entity_poly.pdbx_seq_one_letter_code
_entity_poly.pdbx_strand_id
1 'polypeptide(L)'
;MSMDRIERWASTLRTEWPFKLRFRAWPVILVALFLACVVTGGLVVATTHMTRVQYAQLQQLEQEKNQLQTEWGQLLLEEGAWSTPARVEQIATERLEMRIPDVNDVEVIRP
;
A
#
# COMPACT_ATOMS: atom_id res chain seq x y z
N MET A 1 -71.64 23.48 -7.35
CA MET A 1 -71.15 22.42 -6.43
C MET A 1 -69.81 21.84 -6.93
N SER A 2 -68.75 22.66 -7.01
CA SER A 2 -67.38 22.18 -7.30
C SER A 2 -66.28 23.22 -6.99
N MET A 3 -66.54 24.52 -7.17
CA MET A 3 -65.51 25.57 -7.00
C MET A 3 -65.03 25.76 -5.54
N ASP A 4 -65.93 25.69 -4.57
CA ASP A 4 -65.64 26.00 -3.14
C ASP A 4 -64.76 24.94 -2.45
N ARG A 5 -64.55 23.78 -3.11
CA ARG A 5 -63.65 22.74 -2.62
C ARG A 5 -62.20 23.02 -3.01
N ILE A 6 -61.99 23.64 -4.18
CA ILE A 6 -60.65 23.91 -4.73
C ILE A 6 -59.97 25.04 -3.95
N GLU A 7 -60.72 26.07 -3.55
CA GLU A 7 -60.18 27.19 -2.76
C GLU A 7 -59.70 26.76 -1.37
N ARG A 8 -60.36 25.77 -0.76
CA ARG A 8 -59.98 25.21 0.54
C ARG A 8 -58.71 24.35 0.51
N TRP A 9 -58.40 23.72 -0.63
CA TRP A 9 -57.15 22.98 -0.83
C TRP A 9 -55.97 23.90 -1.24
N ALA A 10 -56.25 25.06 -1.83
CA ALA A 10 -55.22 26.01 -2.24
C ALA A 10 -54.67 26.85 -1.07
N SER A 11 -55.48 27.09 -0.03
CA SER A 11 -55.05 27.84 1.15
C SER A 11 -54.15 27.02 2.09
N THR A 12 -54.38 25.70 2.20
CA THR A 12 -53.54 24.79 2.99
C THR A 12 -52.14 24.60 2.39
N LEU A 13 -52.01 24.66 1.05
CA LEU A 13 -50.71 24.63 0.35
C LEU A 13 -49.88 25.93 0.54
N ARG A 14 -50.51 27.02 1.00
CA ARG A 14 -49.86 28.35 1.10
C ARG A 14 -49.34 28.67 2.52
N THR A 15 -49.84 28.04 3.57
CA THR A 15 -49.57 28.43 4.97
C THR A 15 -48.41 27.71 5.66
N GLU A 16 -47.95 26.55 5.19
CA GLU A 16 -46.95 25.73 5.92
C GLU A 16 -45.49 25.96 5.49
N TRP A 17 -45.20 27.00 4.71
CA TRP A 17 -43.88 27.12 4.09
C TRP A 17 -43.02 28.23 4.71
N PRO A 18 -41.86 27.91 5.32
CA PRO A 18 -41.02 28.88 6.04
C PRO A 18 -40.16 29.71 5.07
N PHE A 19 -40.79 30.39 4.11
CA PHE A 19 -40.07 31.11 3.05
C PHE A 19 -39.58 32.50 3.45
N LYS A 20 -40.14 33.10 4.51
CA LYS A 20 -39.80 34.49 4.87
C LYS A 20 -38.37 34.64 5.41
N LEU A 21 -37.84 33.64 6.13
CA LEU A 21 -36.41 33.57 6.47
C LEU A 21 -35.54 33.09 5.28
N ARG A 22 -36.11 32.23 4.41
CA ARG A 22 -35.39 31.63 3.28
C ARG A 22 -35.06 32.65 2.18
N PHE A 23 -35.91 33.65 1.92
CA PHE A 23 -35.65 34.62 0.84
C PHE A 23 -34.38 35.48 1.04
N ARG A 24 -34.01 35.82 2.29
CA ARG A 24 -32.79 36.59 2.59
C ARG A 24 -31.54 35.70 2.66
N ALA A 25 -31.68 34.49 3.21
CA ALA A 25 -30.55 33.60 3.48
C ALA A 25 -30.19 32.66 2.31
N TRP A 26 -31.10 32.44 1.36
CA TRP A 26 -30.84 31.61 0.17
C TRP A 26 -29.55 31.97 -0.57
N PRO A 27 -29.27 33.24 -0.94
CA PRO A 27 -28.03 33.57 -1.64
C PRO A 27 -26.79 33.26 -0.78
N VAL A 28 -26.85 33.46 0.54
CA VAL A 28 -25.76 33.13 1.45
C VAL A 28 -25.50 31.63 1.50
N ILE A 29 -26.55 30.81 1.55
CA ILE A 29 -26.44 29.34 1.52
C ILE A 29 -25.83 28.87 0.19
N LEU A 30 -26.25 29.44 -0.95
CA LEU A 30 -25.68 29.09 -2.25
C LEU A 30 -24.20 29.47 -2.36
N VAL A 31 -23.82 30.65 -1.89
CA VAL A 31 -22.41 31.08 -1.87
C VAL A 31 -21.60 30.18 -0.94
N ALA A 32 -22.12 29.86 0.25
CA ALA A 32 -21.45 28.95 1.17
C ALA A 32 -21.26 27.55 0.56
N LEU A 33 -22.28 27.01 -0.12
CA LEU A 33 -22.19 25.72 -0.80
C LEU A 33 -21.20 25.76 -1.96
N PHE A 34 -21.20 26.83 -2.76
CA PHE A 34 -20.24 27.03 -3.84
C PHE A 34 -18.81 27.07 -3.30
N LEU A 35 -18.56 27.86 -2.25
CA LEU A 35 -17.26 27.92 -1.59
C LEU A 35 -16.86 26.56 -1.00
N ALA A 36 -17.79 25.84 -0.37
CA ALA A 36 -17.54 24.49 0.13
C ALA A 36 -17.15 23.52 -1.00
N CYS A 37 -17.80 23.60 -2.16
CA CYS A 37 -17.44 22.81 -3.35
C CYS A 37 -16.05 23.16 -3.89
N VAL A 38 -15.72 24.46 -3.98
CA VAL A 38 -14.40 24.91 -4.45
C VAL A 38 -13.30 24.46 -3.48
N VAL A 39 -13.52 24.63 -2.18
CA VAL A 39 -12.56 24.21 -1.14
C VAL A 39 -12.38 22.70 -1.14
N THR A 40 -13.46 21.92 -1.19
CA THR A 40 -13.36 20.45 -1.24
C THR A 40 -12.67 19.98 -2.52
N GLY A 41 -12.98 20.58 -3.68
CA GLY A 41 -12.25 20.31 -4.92
C GLY A 41 -10.76 20.59 -4.80
N GLY A 42 -10.38 21.76 -4.27
CA GLY A 42 -8.98 22.11 -4.03
C GLY A 42 -8.27 21.17 -3.06
N LEU A 43 -8.93 20.80 -1.96
CA LEU A 43 -8.39 19.84 -0.99
C LEU A 43 -8.16 18.47 -1.62
N VAL A 44 -9.10 17.96 -2.43
CA VAL A 44 -8.94 16.66 -3.11
C VAL A 44 -7.74 16.67 -4.05
N VAL A 45 -7.53 17.77 -4.80
CA VAL A 45 -6.36 17.90 -5.68
C VAL A 45 -5.07 17.93 -4.86
N ALA A 46 -5.03 18.72 -3.79
CA ALA A 46 -3.86 18.83 -2.92
C ALA A 46 -3.51 17.49 -2.26
N THR A 47 -4.49 16.79 -1.68
CA THR A 47 -4.28 15.48 -1.06
C THR A 47 -3.81 14.46 -2.09
N THR A 48 -4.42 14.43 -3.28
CA THR A 48 -3.99 13.54 -4.36
C THR A 48 -2.54 13.80 -4.77
N HIS A 49 -2.13 15.06 -4.87
CA HIS A 49 -0.75 15.41 -5.19
C HIS A 49 0.21 14.95 -4.08
N MET A 50 -0.11 15.22 -2.81
CA MET A 50 0.72 14.78 -1.68
C MET A 50 0.83 13.25 -1.63
N THR A 51 -0.28 12.53 -1.83
CA THR A 51 -0.28 11.07 -1.91
C THR A 51 0.62 10.57 -3.03
N ARG A 52 0.56 11.16 -4.23
CA ARG A 52 1.43 10.76 -5.34
C ARG A 52 2.91 10.95 -5.02
N VAL A 53 3.27 12.06 -4.36
CA VAL A 53 4.66 12.34 -3.96
C VAL A 53 5.14 11.34 -2.91
N GLN A 54 4.35 11.11 -1.86
CA GLN A 54 4.70 10.16 -0.80
C GLN A 54 4.79 8.73 -1.35
N TYR A 55 3.89 8.35 -2.24
CA TYR A 55 3.90 7.04 -2.87
C TYR A 55 5.12 6.86 -3.78
N ALA A 56 5.51 7.90 -4.52
CA ALA A 56 6.74 7.86 -5.32
C ALA A 56 7.99 7.65 -4.44
N GLN A 57 8.06 8.31 -3.29
CA GLN A 57 9.15 8.11 -2.32
C GLN A 57 9.16 6.68 -1.77
N LEU A 58 7.99 6.17 -1.37
CA LEU A 58 7.87 4.79 -0.90
C LEU A 58 8.37 3.79 -1.97
N GLN A 59 7.94 3.98 -3.22
CA GLN A 59 8.31 3.10 -4.32
C GLN A 59 9.83 3.12 -4.60
N GLN A 60 10.49 4.28 -4.43
CA GLN A 60 11.95 4.37 -4.52
C GLN A 60 12.65 3.56 -3.43
N LEU A 61 12.21 3.69 -2.17
CA LEU A 61 12.79 2.93 -1.06
C LEU A 61 12.54 1.43 -1.21
N GLU A 62 11.37 1.02 -1.68
CA GLU A 62 11.07 -0.38 -1.96
C GLU A 62 11.97 -0.95 -3.06
N GLN A 63 12.23 -0.16 -4.11
CA GLN A 63 13.15 -0.55 -5.18
C GLN A 63 14.57 -0.73 -4.65
N GLU A 64 15.07 0.20 -3.84
CA GLU A 64 16.39 0.10 -3.19
C GLU A 64 16.48 -1.14 -2.30
N LYS A 65 15.47 -1.38 -1.45
CA LYS A 65 15.38 -2.59 -0.62
C LYS A 65 15.44 -3.86 -1.46
N ASN A 66 14.71 -3.91 -2.57
CA ASN A 66 14.68 -5.09 -3.43
C ASN A 66 16.03 -5.32 -4.12
N GLN A 67 16.72 -4.24 -4.53
CA GLN A 67 18.08 -4.34 -5.06
C GLN A 67 19.04 -4.92 -4.01
N LEU A 68 19.06 -4.35 -2.80
CA LEU A 68 19.91 -4.85 -1.71
C LEU A 68 19.60 -6.30 -1.35
N GLN A 69 18.32 -6.69 -1.34
CA GLN A 69 17.93 -8.08 -1.10
C GLN A 69 18.44 -9.04 -2.20
N THR A 70 18.50 -8.56 -3.44
CA THR A 70 19.05 -9.33 -4.57
C THR A 70 20.55 -9.51 -4.41
N GLU A 71 21.28 -8.44 -4.11
CA GLU A 71 22.72 -8.45 -3.85
C GLU A 71 23.05 -9.36 -2.65
N TRP A 72 22.29 -9.26 -1.57
CA TRP A 72 22.42 -10.15 -0.42
C TRP A 72 22.22 -11.61 -0.79
N GLY A 73 21.22 -11.92 -1.62
CA GLY A 73 20.99 -13.27 -2.12
C GLY A 73 22.16 -13.80 -2.96
N GLN A 74 22.77 -12.95 -3.79
CA GLN A 74 23.97 -13.30 -4.56
C GLN A 74 25.15 -13.59 -3.63
N LEU A 75 25.40 -12.73 -2.65
CA LEU A 75 26.47 -12.93 -1.66
C LEU A 75 26.29 -14.23 -0.86
N LEU A 76 25.05 -14.56 -0.49
CA LEU A 76 24.77 -15.80 0.24
C LEU A 76 25.05 -17.04 -0.62
N LEU A 77 24.78 -16.97 -1.93
CA LEU A 77 25.12 -18.04 -2.87
C LEU A 77 26.64 -18.14 -3.06
N GLU A 78 27.36 -17.02 -3.12
CA GLU A 78 28.82 -17.00 -3.13
C GLU A 78 29.39 -17.65 -1.87
N GLU A 79 28.90 -17.29 -0.68
CA GLU A 79 29.35 -17.88 0.59
C GLU A 79 29.03 -19.38 0.67
N GLY A 80 27.82 -19.78 0.26
CA GLY A 80 27.40 -21.18 0.19
C GLY A 80 28.27 -22.02 -0.76
N ALA A 81 28.66 -21.45 -1.91
CA ALA A 81 29.59 -22.09 -2.84
C ALA A 81 30.98 -22.31 -2.21
N TRP A 82 31.43 -21.41 -1.34
CA TRP A 82 32.71 -21.54 -0.63
C TRP A 82 32.66 -22.49 0.58
N SER A 83 31.45 -22.74 1.11
CA SER A 83 31.14 -23.72 2.16
C SER A 83 30.72 -25.10 1.61
N THR A 84 30.72 -25.29 0.30
CA THR A 84 30.30 -26.57 -0.29
C THR A 84 31.31 -27.67 0.09
N PRO A 85 30.88 -28.86 0.55
CA PRO A 85 31.76 -29.94 0.99
C PRO A 85 32.87 -30.30 -0.01
N ALA A 86 32.63 -30.08 -1.29
CA ALA A 86 33.60 -30.26 -2.37
C ALA A 86 34.93 -29.51 -2.15
N ARG A 87 34.91 -28.30 -1.57
CA ARG A 87 36.14 -27.55 -1.27
C ARG A 87 36.87 -28.13 -0.06
N VAL A 88 36.13 -28.60 0.95
CA VAL A 88 36.70 -29.29 2.11
C VAL A 88 37.32 -30.62 1.68
N GLU A 89 36.64 -31.37 0.81
CA GLU A 89 37.12 -32.62 0.22
C GLU A 89 38.38 -32.38 -0.63
N GLN A 90 38.38 -31.37 -1.49
CA GLN A 90 39.56 -31.01 -2.29
C GLN A 90 40.76 -30.61 -1.41
N ILE A 91 40.54 -29.80 -0.36
CA ILE A 91 41.62 -29.45 0.59
C ILE A 91 42.09 -30.68 1.38
N ALA A 92 41.18 -31.57 1.78
CA ALA A 92 41.52 -32.81 2.48
C ALA A 92 42.34 -33.76 1.61
N THR A 93 41.99 -33.91 0.33
CA THR A 93 42.75 -34.72 -0.62
C THR A 93 44.08 -34.08 -1.01
N GLU A 94 44.12 -32.78 -1.29
CA GLU A 94 45.35 -32.11 -1.76
C GLU A 94 46.35 -31.77 -0.64
N ARG A 95 45.89 -31.36 0.54
CA ARG A 95 46.79 -30.94 1.63
C ARG A 95 47.00 -31.97 2.72
N LEU A 96 46.04 -32.86 2.92
CA LEU A 96 46.09 -33.88 3.97
C LEU A 96 46.26 -35.30 3.38
N GLU A 97 46.39 -35.42 2.06
CA GLU A 97 46.48 -36.69 1.31
C GLU A 97 45.38 -37.69 1.69
N MET A 98 44.22 -37.18 2.13
CA MET A 98 43.10 -38.03 2.52
C MET A 98 42.49 -38.68 1.29
N ARG A 99 42.39 -40.01 1.34
CA ARG A 99 41.70 -40.84 0.36
C ARG A 99 40.50 -41.51 1.02
N ILE A 100 39.46 -41.78 0.23
CA ILE A 100 38.32 -42.57 0.70
C ILE A 100 38.83 -43.98 1.03
N PRO A 101 38.64 -44.47 2.27
CA PRO A 101 39.12 -45.79 2.67
C PRO A 101 38.37 -46.90 1.91
N ASP A 102 39.10 -47.94 1.53
CA ASP A 102 38.55 -49.13 0.89
C ASP A 102 37.78 -49.97 1.93
N VAL A 103 36.90 -50.87 1.50
CA VAL A 103 36.11 -51.74 2.40
C VAL A 103 37.01 -52.54 3.36
N ASN A 104 38.25 -52.81 2.95
CA ASN A 104 39.25 -53.53 3.75
C ASN A 104 39.91 -52.68 4.86
N ASP A 105 39.77 -51.35 4.85
CA ASP A 105 40.37 -50.42 5.81
C ASP A 105 39.40 -49.99 6.93
N VAL A 106 38.19 -50.58 6.99
CA VAL A 106 37.13 -50.19 7.94
C VAL A 106 37.05 -51.19 9.11
N GLU A 107 37.44 -50.76 10.31
CA GLU A 107 37.31 -51.55 11.54
C GLU A 107 36.17 -51.00 12.44
N VAL A 108 35.18 -51.85 12.74
CA VAL A 108 34.01 -51.48 13.56
C VAL A 108 34.27 -51.83 15.02
N ILE A 109 34.51 -50.80 15.84
CA ILE A 109 34.66 -50.95 17.29
C ILE A 109 33.27 -51.04 17.92
N ARG A 110 32.95 -52.18 18.53
CA ARG A 110 31.70 -52.35 19.31
C ARG A 110 31.89 -51.77 20.71
N PRO A 111 30.88 -51.06 21.25
CA PRO A 111 30.95 -50.44 22.58
C PRO A 111 31.05 -51.46 23.72
#